data_AF-A0A1T5PBW5-F1
#
_entry.id   AF-A0A1T5PBW5-F1
#
_cell.length_a   1.000
_cell.length_b   1.000
_cell.length_c   1.000
_cell.angle_alpha   90.00
_cell.angle_beta   90.00
_cell.angle_gamma   90.00
#
_symmetry.space_group_name_H-M   'P 1'
#
loop_
_entity.id
_entity.type
_entity.pdbx_description
1 polymer ?
#
loop_
_entity_poly.entity_id
_entity_poly.type
_entity_poly.pdbx_seq_one_letter_code
_entity_poly.pdbx_strand_id
1 'polypeptide(L)'
;MSTVQVCPWCGSTDLIRTIPEKDPFHVLFICQNCQKVVNDQTTPENRKNAVSKRTIEEKAIQLSMHSGKLHAVKYYLTEMNKLPGTNIGLLEAKEAVEALIGARGVASAVKQPSRNGCVIALIVLVLIIASVVYFYTHR
;
A
#
# COMPACT_ATOMS: atom_id res chain seq x y z
N MET A 1 -37.91 23.42 24.82
CA MET A 1 -36.72 23.64 23.97
C MET A 1 -36.33 22.31 23.36
N SER A 2 -36.70 22.08 22.10
CA SER A 2 -36.44 20.80 21.41
C SER A 2 -35.00 20.83 20.90
N THR A 3 -34.10 20.07 21.52
CA THR A 3 -32.73 19.91 21.03
C THR A 3 -32.78 19.07 19.76
N VAL A 4 -32.64 19.71 18.60
CA VAL A 4 -32.50 19.01 17.32
C VAL A 4 -31.19 18.22 17.38
N GLN A 5 -31.29 16.91 17.59
CA GLN A 5 -30.14 16.03 17.55
C GLN A 5 -29.79 15.80 16.07
N VAL A 6 -28.54 16.07 15.73
CA VAL A 6 -28.00 15.92 14.37
C VAL A 6 -26.86 14.93 14.39
N CYS A 7 -26.74 14.12 13.34
CA CYS A 7 -25.65 13.15 13.22
C CYS A 7 -24.30 13.88 13.21
N PRO A 8 -23.33 13.49 14.08
CA PRO A 8 -22.04 14.17 14.19
C PRO A 8 -21.15 14.04 12.95
N TRP A 9 -21.46 13.13 12.03
CA TRP A 9 -20.69 12.92 10.79
C TRP A 9 -21.30 13.55 9.55
N CYS A 10 -22.63 13.46 9.43
CA CYS A 10 -23.33 13.80 8.19
C CYS A 10 -24.25 15.02 8.35
N GLY A 11 -24.49 15.49 9.59
CA GLY A 11 -25.44 16.56 9.86
C GLY A 11 -26.91 16.21 9.57
N SER A 12 -27.21 14.95 9.24
CA SER A 12 -28.59 14.50 8.99
C SER A 12 -29.40 14.41 10.28
N THR A 13 -30.69 14.71 10.17
CA THR A 13 -31.72 14.60 11.22
C THR A 13 -32.28 13.17 11.36
N ASP A 14 -32.01 12.30 10.39
CA ASP A 14 -32.49 10.91 10.40
C ASP A 14 -31.56 10.05 11.25
N LEU A 15 -31.75 10.09 12.57
CA LEU A 15 -30.94 9.37 13.55
C LEU A 15 -31.47 7.98 13.85
N ILE A 16 -30.56 6.99 13.90
CA ILE A 16 -30.81 5.65 14.41
C ILE A 16 -29.95 5.44 15.65
N ARG A 17 -30.55 4.89 16.72
CA ARG A 17 -29.84 4.48 17.93
C ARG A 17 -29.17 3.14 17.68
N THR A 18 -27.85 3.08 17.68
CA THR A 18 -27.13 1.80 17.57
C THR A 18 -26.47 1.44 18.90
N ILE A 19 -26.63 0.19 19.31
CA ILE A 19 -25.96 -0.38 20.48
C ILE A 19 -24.73 -1.12 19.94
N PRO A 20 -23.50 -0.65 20.19
CA PRO A 20 -22.31 -1.41 19.81
C PRO A 20 -22.27 -2.71 20.61
N GLU A 21 -22.04 -3.81 19.90
CA GLU A 21 -22.03 -5.18 20.44
C GLU A 21 -20.97 -5.40 21.54
N LYS A 22 -19.98 -4.51 21.62
CA LYS A 22 -18.83 -4.64 22.53
C LYS A 22 -19.04 -4.02 23.91
N ASP A 23 -19.94 -3.04 24.04
CA ASP A 23 -20.24 -2.35 25.31
C ASP A 23 -21.69 -1.83 25.31
N PRO A 24 -22.61 -2.42 26.10
CA PRO A 24 -24.02 -2.04 26.11
C PRO A 24 -24.29 -0.62 26.66
N PHE A 25 -23.27 0.03 27.24
CA PHE A 25 -23.36 1.36 27.84
C PHE A 25 -22.92 2.50 26.91
N HIS A 26 -22.25 2.23 25.79
CA HIS A 26 -21.81 3.25 24.83
C HIS A 26 -22.78 3.36 23.65
N VAL A 27 -23.91 4.01 23.84
CA VAL A 27 -24.88 4.21 22.76
C VAL A 27 -24.38 5.30 21.81
N LEU A 28 -24.18 4.97 20.53
CA LEU A 28 -23.92 5.96 19.49
C LEU A 28 -25.18 6.28 18.69
N PHE A 29 -25.36 7.56 18.38
CA PHE A 29 -26.46 8.06 17.54
C PHE A 29 -25.90 8.41 16.17
N ILE A 30 -26.26 7.61 15.16
CA ILE A 30 -25.68 7.70 13.81
C ILE A 30 -26.79 7.69 12.77
N CYS A 31 -26.65 8.43 11.67
CA CYS A 31 -27.58 8.37 10.54
C CYS A 31 -27.48 7.01 9.80
N GLN A 32 -28.57 6.52 9.20
CA GLN A 32 -28.61 5.23 8.48
C GLN A 32 -27.48 5.11 7.43
N ASN A 33 -27.17 6.21 6.76
CA ASN A 33 -26.11 6.28 5.76
C ASN A 33 -24.72 6.08 6.39
N CYS A 34 -24.44 6.73 7.52
CA CYS A 34 -23.18 6.56 8.24
C CYS A 34 -23.10 5.20 8.96
N GLN A 35 -24.22 4.64 9.41
CA GLN A 35 -24.27 3.30 9.99
C GLN A 35 -23.79 2.24 8.99
N LYS A 36 -24.19 2.34 7.72
CA LYS A 36 -23.76 1.41 6.67
C LYS A 36 -22.23 1.42 6.50
N VAL A 37 -21.63 2.61 6.46
CA VAL A 37 -20.17 2.78 6.36
C VAL A 37 -19.43 2.17 7.55
N VAL A 38 -19.95 2.35 8.77
CA VAL A 38 -19.37 1.76 9.99
C VAL A 38 -19.52 0.24 9.99
N ASN A 39 -20.68 -0.27 9.56
CA ASN A 39 -20.95 -1.70 9.55
C ASN A 39 -20.09 -2.46 8.51
N ASP A 40 -19.84 -1.85 7.35
CA ASP A 40 -18.95 -2.39 6.31
C ASP A 40 -17.49 -2.49 6.80
N GLN A 41 -17.06 -1.62 7.71
CA GLN A 41 -15.74 -1.70 8.35
C GLN A 41 -15.66 -2.79 9.44
N THR A 42 -16.79 -3.20 10.01
CA THR A 42 -16.82 -4.19 11.10
C THR A 42 -16.99 -5.63 10.64
N THR A 43 -17.16 -5.89 9.34
CA THR A 43 -17.21 -7.26 8.83
C THR A 43 -15.91 -8.02 9.17
N PRO A 44 -16.01 -9.28 9.61
CA PRO A 44 -14.85 -10.06 10.05
C PRO A 44 -13.82 -10.31 8.95
N GLU A 45 -14.24 -10.30 7.68
CA GLU A 45 -13.34 -10.32 6.52
C GLU A 45 -12.47 -9.06 6.42
N ASN A 46 -13.05 -7.87 6.60
CA ASN A 46 -12.34 -6.61 6.48
C ASN A 46 -11.31 -6.44 7.62
N ARG A 47 -11.63 -6.94 8.83
CA ARG A 47 -10.67 -7.02 9.94
C ARG A 47 -9.51 -7.99 9.65
N LYS A 48 -9.79 -9.15 9.05
CA LYS A 48 -8.73 -10.09 8.64
C LYS A 48 -7.83 -9.48 7.56
N ASN A 49 -8.41 -8.76 6.61
CA ASN A 49 -7.69 -8.06 5.54
C ASN A 49 -6.83 -6.91 6.08
N ALA A 50 -7.29 -6.20 7.12
CA ALA A 50 -6.48 -5.16 7.78
C ALA A 50 -5.26 -5.72 8.52
N VAL A 51 -5.40 -6.90 9.15
CA VAL A 51 -4.30 -7.59 9.84
C VAL A 51 -3.30 -8.18 8.85
N SER A 52 -3.78 -8.79 7.76
CA SER A 52 -2.92 -9.30 6.69
C SER A 52 -2.17 -8.18 5.98
N LYS A 53 -2.83 -7.05 5.70
CA LYS A 53 -2.20 -5.83 5.15
C LYS A 53 -1.02 -5.36 6.01
N ARG A 54 -1.20 -5.21 7.33
CA ARG A 54 -0.11 -4.82 8.24
C ARG A 54 1.07 -5.81 8.20
N THR A 55 0.77 -7.10 8.10
CA THR A 55 1.80 -8.14 8.02
C THR A 55 2.59 -8.08 6.71
N ILE A 56 1.90 -7.80 5.59
CA ILE A 56 2.50 -7.60 4.27
C ILE A 56 3.41 -6.37 4.27
N GLU A 57 2.97 -5.27 4.88
CA GLU A 57 3.74 -4.04 5.02
C GLU A 57 5.04 -4.26 5.81
N GLU A 58 4.95 -4.95 6.95
CA GLU A 58 6.11 -5.26 7.80
C GLU A 58 7.16 -6.09 7.03
N LYS A 59 6.71 -7.13 6.31
CA LYS A 59 7.58 -7.95 5.46
C LYS A 59 8.16 -7.16 4.28
N ALA A 60 7.36 -6.32 3.63
CA ALA A 60 7.84 -5.49 2.51
C ALA A 60 9.00 -4.58 2.96
N ILE A 61 8.94 -4.05 4.18
CA ILE A 61 10.01 -3.23 4.74
C ILE A 61 11.26 -4.05 5.02
N GLN A 62 11.11 -5.23 5.64
CA GLN A 62 12.25 -6.13 5.87
C GLN A 62 12.94 -6.53 4.55
N LEU A 63 12.14 -6.83 3.51
CA LEU A 63 12.62 -7.09 2.16
C LEU A 63 13.33 -5.88 1.54
N SER A 64 12.84 -4.67 1.78
CA SER A 64 13.46 -3.45 1.27
C SER A 64 14.87 -3.24 1.84
N MET A 65 15.09 -3.59 3.11
CA MET A 65 16.39 -3.50 3.77
C MET A 65 17.36 -4.56 3.26
N HIS A 66 16.93 -5.82 3.15
CA HIS A 66 17.81 -6.95 2.83
C HIS A 66 18.08 -7.11 1.31
N SER A 67 17.02 -6.99 0.51
CA SER A 67 16.99 -7.36 -0.91
C SER A 67 16.84 -6.16 -1.85
N GLY A 68 16.62 -4.97 -1.28
CA GLY A 68 16.43 -3.72 -2.01
C GLY A 68 14.98 -3.44 -2.36
N LYS A 69 14.72 -2.18 -2.74
CA LYS A 69 13.39 -1.60 -2.97
C LYS A 69 12.55 -2.36 -4.03
N LEU A 70 13.19 -2.88 -5.08
CA LEU A 70 12.50 -3.53 -6.18
C LEU A 70 11.83 -4.86 -5.76
N HIS A 71 12.48 -5.60 -4.86
CA HIS A 71 11.92 -6.83 -4.30
C HIS A 71 10.75 -6.54 -3.35
N ALA A 72 10.85 -5.46 -2.56
CA ALA A 72 9.77 -5.03 -1.69
C ALA A 72 8.51 -4.63 -2.47
N VAL A 73 8.66 -3.85 -3.55
CA VAL A 73 7.53 -3.46 -4.43
C VAL A 73 6.88 -4.67 -5.09
N LYS A 74 7.69 -5.60 -5.61
CA LYS A 74 7.16 -6.83 -6.22
C LYS A 74 6.39 -7.68 -5.21
N TYR A 75 6.96 -7.87 -4.01
CA TYR A 75 6.31 -8.62 -2.92
C TYR A 75 4.99 -7.97 -2.52
N TYR A 76 5.00 -6.65 -2.27
CA TYR A 76 3.82 -5.90 -1.87
C TYR A 76 2.70 -6.01 -2.90
N LEU A 77 3.01 -5.85 -4.19
CA LEU A 77 2.04 -5.99 -5.29
C LEU A 77 1.46 -7.41 -5.36
N THR A 78 2.31 -8.44 -5.27
CA THR A 78 1.85 -9.83 -5.37
C THR A 78 1.00 -10.25 -4.18
N GLU A 79 1.29 -9.77 -2.98
CA GLU A 79 0.55 -10.14 -1.77
C GLU A 79 -0.74 -9.33 -1.63
N MET A 80 -0.74 -8.05 -2.02
CA MET A 80 -1.95 -7.23 -2.06
C MET A 80 -2.97 -7.75 -3.07
N ASN A 81 -2.53 -8.17 -4.26
CA ASN A 81 -3.42 -8.75 -5.28
C ASN A 81 -3.95 -10.15 -4.92
N LYS A 82 -3.42 -10.77 -3.86
CA LYS A 82 -3.99 -12.01 -3.29
C LYS A 82 -5.14 -11.75 -2.33
N LEU A 83 -5.31 -10.51 -1.86
CA LEU A 83 -6.41 -10.15 -0.95
C LEU A 83 -7.70 -9.94 -1.76
N PRO A 84 -8.81 -10.60 -1.39
CA PRO A 84 -10.07 -10.47 -2.11
C PRO A 84 -10.59 -9.04 -2.06
N GLY A 85 -10.94 -8.48 -3.22
CA GLY A 85 -11.48 -7.12 -3.34
C GLY A 85 -10.44 -6.01 -3.52
N THR A 86 -9.14 -6.33 -3.58
CA THR A 86 -8.06 -5.36 -3.77
C THR A 86 -7.24 -5.71 -5.01
N ASN A 87 -7.31 -4.87 -6.03
CA ASN A 87 -6.40 -4.90 -7.17
C ASN A 87 -5.58 -3.61 -7.15
N ILE A 88 -4.27 -3.75 -7.01
CA ILE A 88 -3.35 -2.62 -6.87
C ILE A 88 -2.41 -2.58 -8.07
N GLY A 89 -2.27 -1.38 -8.65
CA GLY A 89 -1.37 -1.14 -9.75
C GLY A 89 0.11 -1.12 -9.34
N LEU A 90 1.02 -1.24 -10.31
CA LEU A 90 2.47 -1.21 -10.05
C LEU A 90 2.95 0.15 -9.53
N LEU A 91 2.31 1.23 -9.98
CA LEU A 91 2.61 2.59 -9.53
C LEU A 91 2.16 2.81 -8.09
N GLU A 92 0.93 2.39 -7.75
CA GLU A 92 0.40 2.45 -6.38
C GLU A 92 1.22 1.61 -5.40
N ALA A 93 1.65 0.41 -5.82
CA ALA A 93 2.52 -0.43 -5.01
C ALA A 93 3.89 0.23 -4.75
N LYS A 94 4.44 0.94 -5.75
CA LYS A 94 5.69 1.71 -5.60
C LYS A 94 5.50 2.85 -4.59
N GLU A 95 4.46 3.65 -4.76
CA GLU A 95 4.18 4.78 -3.87
C GLU A 95 3.91 4.33 -2.44
N ALA A 96 3.13 3.26 -2.25
CA ALA A 96 2.87 2.68 -0.94
C ALA A 96 4.16 2.24 -0.24
N VAL A 97 5.04 1.53 -0.95
CA VAL A 97 6.33 1.09 -0.39
C VAL A 97 7.26 2.27 -0.12
N GLU A 98 7.28 3.30 -0.97
CA GLU A 98 8.03 4.53 -0.73
C GLU A 98 7.53 5.30 0.49
N ALA A 99 6.20 5.43 0.63
CA ALA A 99 5.57 6.04 1.79
C ALA A 99 5.86 5.25 3.07
N LEU A 100 5.84 3.91 3.02
CA LEU A 100 6.16 3.04 4.15
C LEU A 100 7.62 3.17 4.60
N ILE A 101 8.55 3.25 3.64
CA ILE A 101 9.97 3.44 3.90
C ILE A 101 10.23 4.85 4.45
N GLY A 102 9.55 5.87 3.91
CA GLY A 102 9.64 7.26 4.35
C GLY A 102 9.07 7.46 5.75
N ALA A 103 7.88 6.92 6.03
CA ALA A 103 7.22 7.03 7.32
C ALA A 103 8.01 6.38 8.46
N ARG A 104 8.74 5.29 8.17
CA ARG A 104 9.60 4.61 9.16
C ARG A 104 11.04 5.14 9.19
N GLY A 105 11.40 6.14 8.38
CA GLY A 105 12.73 6.75 8.37
C GLY A 105 13.87 5.82 7.92
N VAL A 106 13.53 4.70 7.29
CA VAL A 106 14.49 3.63 6.93
C VAL A 106 15.02 3.78 5.51
N ALA A 107 14.77 4.91 4.85
CA ALA A 107 15.26 5.19 3.50
C ALA A 107 16.78 5.00 3.35
N SER A 108 17.55 5.34 4.39
CA SER A 108 19.02 5.18 4.40
C SER A 108 19.49 3.75 4.64
N ALA A 109 18.63 2.87 5.16
CA ALA A 109 18.91 1.45 5.41
C ALA A 109 18.50 0.54 4.25
N VAL A 110 17.78 1.08 3.25
CA VAL A 110 17.41 0.34 2.05
C VAL A 110 18.66 0.10 1.21
N LYS A 111 18.94 -1.18 0.91
CA LYS A 111 20.06 -1.58 0.06
C LYS A 111 20.00 -0.85 -1.27
N GLN A 112 20.95 0.07 -1.48
CA GLN A 112 21.10 0.78 -2.74
C GLN A 112 21.48 -0.21 -3.86
N PRO A 113 21.01 0.00 -5.10
CA PRO A 113 21.37 -0.85 -6.22
C PRO A 113 22.90 -0.86 -6.39
N SER A 114 23.46 -2.04 -6.58
CA SER A 114 24.91 -2.23 -6.63
C SER A 114 25.53 -1.45 -7.79
N ARG A 115 26.67 -0.79 -7.54
CA ARG A 115 27.49 -0.09 -8.56
C ARG A 115 27.92 -0.98 -9.73
N ASN A 116 27.86 -2.31 -9.56
CA ASN A 116 28.25 -3.29 -10.58
C ASN A 116 27.34 -3.23 -11.83
N GLY A 117 26.09 -2.77 -11.69
CA GLY A 117 25.19 -2.59 -12.84
C GLY A 117 25.71 -1.57 -13.86
N CYS A 118 26.47 -0.55 -13.39
CA CYS A 118 27.07 0.46 -14.26
C CYS A 118 28.17 -0.14 -15.15
N VAL A 119 28.98 -1.05 -14.61
CA VAL A 119 30.05 -1.72 -15.36
C VAL A 119 29.47 -2.61 -16.46
N ILE A 120 28.40 -3.34 -16.17
CA ILE A 120 27.69 -4.17 -17.15
C ILE A 120 27.12 -3.29 -18.27
N ALA A 121 26.49 -2.17 -17.93
CA ALA A 121 25.96 -1.22 -18.92
C ALA A 121 27.06 -0.64 -19.82
N LEU A 122 28.24 -0.33 -19.28
CA LEU A 122 29.39 0.15 -20.06
C LEU A 122 29.90 -0.92 -21.03
N ILE A 123 30.02 -2.18 -20.60
CA ILE A 123 30.45 -3.29 -21.48
C ILE A 123 29.48 -3.46 -22.64
N VAL A 124 28.17 -3.46 -22.38
CA VAL A 124 27.13 -3.57 -23.42
C VAL A 124 27.21 -2.41 -24.40
N LEU A 125 27.42 -1.19 -23.90
CA LEU A 125 27.52 0.00 -24.73
C LEU A 125 28.75 -0.05 -25.66
N VAL A 126 29.90 -0.50 -25.15
CA VAL A 126 31.11 -0.70 -25.96
C VAL A 126 30.89 -1.78 -27.03
N LEU A 127 30.22 -2.88 -26.71
CA LEU A 127 29.90 -3.94 -27.69
C LEU A 127 28.99 -3.45 -28.82
N ILE A 128 28.01 -2.59 -28.51
CA ILE A 128 27.14 -1.98 -29.53
C ILE A 128 27.98 -1.10 -30.47
N ILE A 129 28.82 -0.23 -29.91
CA ILE A 129 29.69 0.66 -30.72
C ILE A 129 30.62 -0.17 -31.61
N ALA A 130 31.28 -1.18 -31.05
CA ALA A 130 32.16 -2.07 -31.80
C ALA A 130 31.41 -2.78 -32.95
N SER A 131 30.18 -3.23 -32.70
CA SER A 131 29.35 -3.88 -33.71
C SER A 131 28.98 -2.91 -34.85
N VAL A 132 28.62 -1.67 -34.52
CA VAL A 132 28.29 -0.64 -35.51
C VAL A 132 29.52 -0.27 -36.34
N VAL A 133 30.67 -0.07 -35.69
CA VAL A 133 31.93 0.25 -36.38
C VAL A 133 32.31 -0.87 -37.32
N TYR A 134 32.34 -2.13 -36.84
CA TYR A 134 32.62 -3.30 -37.67
C TYR A 134 31.69 -3.39 -38.88
N PHE A 135 30.38 -3.17 -38.68
CA PHE A 135 29.43 -3.22 -39.78
C PHE A 135 29.63 -2.09 -40.81
N TYR A 136 30.14 -0.92 -40.37
CA TYR A 136 30.44 0.20 -41.27
C TYR A 136 31.79 0.10 -41.97
N THR A 137 32.80 -0.56 -41.37
CA THR A 137 34.12 -0.71 -41.97
C THR A 137 34.28 -1.97 -42.82
N HIS A 138 33.47 -3.01 -42.58
CA HIS A 138 33.54 -4.28 -43.32
C HIS A 138 32.46 -4.46 -44.39
N ARG A 139 31.67 -3.41 -44.65
CA ARG A 139 30.72 -3.31 -45.77
C ARG A 139 31.30 -2.46 -46.88
#